data_AF-X1IK54-F1
#
_entry.id   AF-X1IK54-F1
#
_cell.length_a   1.000
_cell.length_b   1.000
_cell.length_c   1.000
_cell.angle_alpha   90.00
_cell.angle_beta   90.00
_cell.angle_gamma   90.00
#
_symmetry.space_group_name_H-M   'P 1'
#
loop_
_entity.id
_entity.type
_entity.pdbx_description
1 polymer ?
#
loop_
_entity_poly.entity_id
_entity_poly.type
_entity_poly.pdbx_seq_one_letter_code
_entity_poly.pdbx_strand_id
1 'polypeptide(L)'
;MSKIIASAAIRGAHKIAKQAEDILSRTIKEKGKDCKVEFPNTGYYIPIIYSMTGRAVEKLEDFEEVMKEIKGLLPGLVDDDLWIPYLGPALDAGMATLFAEEIIEACKYLIGPNPADDIWLGAADDVILRERGIQFVDGTAPGFAAIAGAAPD
;
A
#
# COMPACT_ATOMS: atom_id res chain seq x y z
N MET A 1 -10.89 18.00 12.94
CA MET A 1 -10.81 17.19 11.70
C MET A 1 -12.20 17.04 11.11
N SER A 2 -12.37 17.21 9.79
CA SER A 2 -13.70 17.19 9.14
C SER A 2 -14.29 15.78 9.12
N LYS A 3 -15.54 15.64 9.59
CA LYS A 3 -16.32 14.39 9.54
C LYS A 3 -16.44 13.85 8.12
N ILE A 4 -16.69 14.75 7.15
CA ILE A 4 -16.87 14.40 5.74
C ILE A 4 -15.59 13.78 5.16
N ILE A 5 -14.43 14.34 5.51
CA ILE A 5 -13.14 13.85 5.02
C ILE A 5 -12.82 12.50 5.66
N ALA A 6 -12.97 12.37 6.97
CA ALA A 6 -12.70 11.11 7.67
C ALA A 6 -13.63 9.98 7.20
N SER A 7 -14.92 10.27 7.01
CA SER A 7 -15.87 9.27 6.50
C SER A 7 -15.60 8.87 5.06
N ALA A 8 -15.13 9.78 4.21
CA ALA A 8 -14.69 9.46 2.86
C ALA A 8 -13.43 8.58 2.86
N ALA A 9 -12.42 8.93 3.66
CA ALA A 9 -11.18 8.17 3.79
C ALA A 9 -11.43 6.74 4.29
N ILE A 10 -12.23 6.59 5.36
CA ILE A 10 -12.57 5.27 5.91
C ILE A 10 -13.32 4.41 4.89
N ARG A 11 -14.31 4.98 4.18
CA ARG A 11 -15.00 4.24 3.10
C ARG A 11 -14.05 3.82 1.97
N GLY A 12 -13.10 4.68 1.62
CA GLY A 12 -12.05 4.37 0.64
C GLY A 12 -11.18 3.19 1.10
N ALA A 13 -10.73 3.21 2.36
CA ALA A 13 -9.92 2.14 2.93
C ALA A 13 -10.63 0.78 2.90
N HIS A 14 -11.91 0.73 3.28
CA HIS A 14 -12.73 -0.49 3.18
C HIS A 14 -12.83 -1.01 1.74
N LYS A 15 -12.95 -0.10 0.76
CA LYS A 15 -13.01 -0.47 -0.67
C LYS A 15 -11.68 -1.07 -1.15
N ILE A 16 -10.56 -0.43 -0.82
CA ILE A 16 -9.23 -0.87 -1.27
C ILE A 16 -8.83 -2.19 -0.58
N ALA A 17 -9.11 -2.33 0.72
CA ALA A 17 -8.90 -3.59 1.43
C ALA A 17 -9.66 -4.77 0.82
N LYS A 18 -10.91 -4.53 0.36
CA LYS A 18 -11.66 -5.55 -0.38
C LYS A 18 -11.01 -5.88 -1.72
N GLN A 19 -10.54 -4.87 -2.46
CA GLN A 19 -9.84 -5.09 -3.74
C GLN A 19 -8.55 -5.91 -3.53
N ALA A 20 -7.82 -5.67 -2.44
CA ALA A 20 -6.65 -6.45 -2.06
C ALA A 20 -7.02 -7.92 -1.75
N GLU A 21 -8.10 -8.15 -1.01
CA GLU A 21 -8.59 -9.52 -0.72
C GLU A 21 -8.98 -10.27 -2.01
N ASP A 22 -9.65 -9.58 -2.93
CA ASP A 22 -10.10 -10.15 -4.22
C ASP A 22 -8.91 -10.51 -5.12
N ILE A 23 -7.93 -9.60 -5.29
CA ILE A 23 -6.75 -9.86 -6.13
C ILE A 23 -5.83 -10.90 -5.51
N LEU A 24 -5.64 -10.89 -4.19
CA LEU A 24 -4.83 -11.89 -3.48
C LEU A 24 -5.45 -13.28 -3.67
N SER A 25 -6.75 -13.41 -3.46
CA SER A 25 -7.48 -14.66 -3.65
C SER A 25 -7.37 -15.20 -5.08
N ARG A 26 -7.40 -14.30 -6.08
CA ARG A 26 -7.19 -14.66 -7.48
C ARG A 26 -5.75 -15.11 -7.73
N THR A 27 -4.77 -14.36 -7.24
CA THR A 27 -3.34 -14.64 -7.43
C THR A 27 -2.96 -15.98 -6.81
N ILE A 28 -3.47 -16.28 -5.60
CA ILE A 28 -3.28 -17.57 -4.93
C ILE A 28 -3.89 -18.72 -5.75
N LYS A 29 -5.06 -18.52 -6.36
CA LYS A 29 -5.67 -19.54 -7.24
C LYS A 29 -4.85 -19.81 -8.50
N GLU A 30 -4.24 -18.79 -9.08
CA GLU A 30 -3.48 -18.90 -10.34
C GLU A 30 -2.04 -19.39 -10.13
N LYS A 31 -1.38 -18.99 -9.04
CA LYS A 31 0.04 -19.25 -8.79
C LYS A 31 0.34 -20.21 -7.64
N GLY A 32 -0.63 -20.46 -6.77
CA GLY A 32 -0.48 -21.25 -5.55
C GLY A 32 0.09 -20.46 -4.37
N LYS A 33 -0.18 -20.94 -3.15
CA LYS A 33 0.21 -20.29 -1.89
C LYS A 33 1.73 -20.14 -1.71
N ASP A 34 2.49 -21.12 -2.19
CA ASP A 34 3.96 -21.15 -2.09
C ASP A 34 4.67 -20.26 -3.12
N CYS A 35 3.93 -19.56 -3.99
CA CYS A 35 4.54 -18.68 -4.97
C CYS A 35 5.31 -17.54 -4.27
N LYS A 36 6.57 -17.37 -4.65
CA LYS A 36 7.43 -16.30 -4.15
C LYS A 36 6.91 -14.94 -4.60
N VAL A 37 6.90 -13.98 -3.69
CA VAL A 37 6.52 -12.59 -3.93
C VAL A 37 7.73 -11.71 -3.63
N GLU A 38 8.09 -10.85 -4.57
CA GLU A 38 9.15 -9.85 -4.37
C GLU A 38 8.94 -8.66 -5.32
N PHE A 39 9.35 -7.47 -4.86
CA PHE A 39 9.54 -6.33 -5.76
C PHE A 39 10.92 -6.41 -6.43
N PRO A 40 11.08 -5.83 -7.64
CA PRO A 40 12.35 -5.84 -8.34
C PRO A 40 13.44 -5.07 -7.56
N ASN A 41 14.63 -5.66 -7.48
CA ASN A 41 15.85 -5.03 -6.96
C ASN A 41 15.72 -4.39 -5.56
N THR A 42 15.01 -5.05 -4.64
CA THR A 42 14.95 -4.62 -3.24
C THR A 42 15.49 -5.65 -2.26
N GLY A 43 16.21 -5.18 -1.25
CA GLY A 43 16.65 -5.98 -0.09
C GLY A 43 15.65 -5.98 1.07
N TYR A 44 14.48 -5.35 0.92
CA TYR A 44 13.54 -5.06 2.01
C TYR A 44 12.18 -5.76 1.88
N TYR A 45 12.14 -6.94 1.24
CA TYR A 45 10.92 -7.74 1.04
C TYR A 45 9.81 -6.92 0.38
N ILE A 46 8.75 -6.66 1.13
CA ILE A 46 7.61 -5.82 0.80
C ILE A 46 7.71 -4.57 1.70
N PRO A 47 8.29 -3.46 1.20
CA PRO A 47 8.89 -2.41 2.03
C PRO A 47 7.99 -1.72 3.06
N ILE A 48 6.73 -1.39 2.73
CA ILE A 48 5.85 -0.68 3.67
C ILE A 48 5.45 -1.62 4.80
N ILE A 49 4.99 -2.83 4.46
CA ILE A 49 4.66 -3.87 5.43
C ILE A 49 5.88 -4.18 6.31
N TYR A 50 7.06 -4.38 5.72
CA TYR A 50 8.29 -4.67 6.48
C TYR A 50 8.68 -3.51 7.40
N SER A 51 8.59 -2.26 6.92
CA SER A 51 8.96 -1.07 7.70
C SER A 51 8.08 -0.85 8.93
N MET A 52 6.78 -1.16 8.82
CA MET A 52 5.81 -0.89 9.89
C MET A 52 5.67 -2.06 10.86
N THR A 53 5.84 -3.30 10.37
CA THR A 53 5.52 -4.52 11.14
C THR A 53 6.73 -5.39 11.44
N GLY A 54 7.84 -5.20 10.71
CA GLY A 54 9.00 -6.08 10.75
C GLY A 54 8.79 -7.45 10.09
N ARG A 55 7.61 -7.70 9.49
CA ARG A 55 7.26 -8.96 8.85
C ARG A 55 7.93 -9.08 7.48
N ALA A 56 8.82 -10.05 7.35
CA ALA A 56 9.33 -10.48 6.05
C ALA A 56 8.24 -11.25 5.30
N VAL A 57 7.72 -10.67 4.22
CA VAL A 57 6.78 -11.31 3.31
C VAL A 57 7.58 -11.87 2.14
N GLU A 58 7.58 -13.19 1.99
CA GLU A 58 8.36 -13.88 0.95
C GLU A 58 7.46 -14.67 0.00
N LYS A 59 6.28 -15.08 0.46
CA LYS A 59 5.31 -15.88 -0.30
C LYS A 59 3.91 -15.29 -0.25
N LEU A 60 3.06 -15.73 -1.17
CA LEU A 60 1.65 -15.32 -1.20
C LEU A 60 0.88 -15.70 0.07
N GLU A 61 1.23 -16.79 0.74
CA GLU A 61 0.59 -17.19 2.00
C GLU A 61 0.82 -16.18 3.14
N ASP A 62 1.98 -15.50 3.15
CA ASP A 62 2.32 -14.53 4.20
C ASP A 62 1.38 -13.32 4.19
N PHE A 63 0.79 -13.00 3.03
CA PHE A 63 -0.21 -11.94 2.92
C PHE A 63 -1.51 -12.27 3.66
N GLU A 64 -1.81 -13.53 3.99
CA GLU A 64 -3.00 -13.86 4.80
C GLU A 64 -2.90 -13.25 6.20
N GLU A 65 -1.69 -13.19 6.79
CA GLU A 65 -1.46 -12.52 8.08
C GLU A 65 -1.54 -10.99 7.95
N VAL A 66 -1.02 -10.43 6.86
CA VAL A 66 -1.14 -8.98 6.58
C VAL A 66 -2.61 -8.58 6.40
N MET A 67 -3.42 -9.41 5.75
CA MET A 67 -4.86 -9.17 5.61
C MET A 67 -5.59 -9.20 6.96
N LYS A 68 -5.14 -10.00 7.93
CA LYS A 68 -5.68 -9.95 9.31
C LYS A 68 -5.34 -8.64 9.99
N GLU A 69 -4.13 -8.13 9.79
CA GLU A 69 -3.69 -6.84 10.32
C GLU A 69 -4.48 -5.67 9.71
N ILE A 70 -4.67 -5.67 8.39
CA ILE A 70 -5.55 -4.71 7.69
C ILE A 70 -6.95 -4.72 8.30
N LYS A 71 -7.55 -5.89 8.51
CA LYS A 71 -8.87 -6.03 9.14
C LYS A 71 -8.91 -5.50 10.57
N GLY A 72 -7.80 -5.58 11.30
CA GLY A 72 -7.67 -5.01 12.65
C GLY A 72 -7.52 -3.49 12.67
N LEU A 73 -6.89 -2.92 11.64
CA LEU A 73 -6.69 -1.47 11.49
C LEU A 73 -7.92 -0.75 10.92
N LEU A 74 -8.78 -1.46 10.17
CA LEU A 74 -9.97 -0.86 9.58
C LEU A 74 -10.99 -0.46 10.65
N PRO A 75 -11.25 0.85 10.84
CA PRO A 75 -12.26 1.28 11.79
C PRO A 75 -13.67 1.01 11.24
N GLY A 76 -14.65 1.00 12.15
CA GLY A 76 -16.05 1.04 11.76
C GLY A 76 -16.39 2.28 10.93
N LEU A 77 -17.48 2.22 10.16
CA LEU A 77 -17.97 3.39 9.44
C LEU A 77 -18.36 4.49 10.41
N VAL A 78 -18.14 5.74 10.00
CA VAL A 78 -18.46 6.92 10.81
C VAL A 78 -19.97 7.05 10.94
N ASP A 79 -20.45 7.12 12.17
CA ASP A 79 -21.87 7.32 12.52
C ASP A 79 -22.36 8.71 12.12
N ASP A 80 -23.62 8.82 11.67
CA ASP A 80 -24.23 10.07 11.23
C ASP A 80 -24.67 10.97 12.39
N ASP A 81 -24.99 10.39 13.55
CA ASP A 81 -25.59 11.09 14.68
C ASP A 81 -24.57 11.43 15.78
N LEU A 82 -23.47 10.67 15.88
CA LEU A 82 -22.46 10.86 16.93
C LEU A 82 -21.12 11.40 16.41
N TRP A 83 -20.72 12.58 16.91
CA TRP A 83 -19.43 13.17 16.59
C TRP A 83 -18.34 12.74 17.59
N ILE A 84 -17.42 11.88 17.15
CA ILE A 84 -16.25 11.44 17.93
C ILE A 84 -14.94 11.93 17.27
N PRO A 85 -13.80 11.97 18.01
CA PRO A 85 -12.51 12.30 17.41
C PRO A 85 -12.09 11.26 16.35
N TYR A 86 -12.05 11.66 15.08
CA TYR A 86 -11.78 10.75 13.96
C TYR A 86 -10.32 10.66 13.52
N LEU A 87 -9.41 11.43 14.12
CA LEU A 87 -8.01 11.49 13.65
C LEU A 87 -7.31 10.13 13.72
N GLY A 88 -7.37 9.45 14.87
CA GLY A 88 -6.78 8.11 15.03
C GLY A 88 -7.36 7.11 14.02
N PRO A 89 -8.69 6.89 14.03
CA PRO A 89 -9.33 5.97 13.07
C PRO A 89 -9.02 6.30 11.60
N ALA A 90 -8.96 7.58 11.22
CA ALA A 90 -8.62 7.96 9.85
C ALA A 90 -7.15 7.66 9.50
N LEU A 91 -6.22 7.80 10.44
CA LEU A 91 -4.82 7.40 10.26
C LEU A 91 -4.67 5.88 10.16
N ASP A 92 -5.38 5.13 11.01
CA ASP A 92 -5.37 3.66 10.96
C ASP A 92 -5.94 3.15 9.63
N ALA A 93 -7.04 3.74 9.15
CA ALA A 93 -7.59 3.48 7.82
C ALA A 93 -6.59 3.81 6.70
N GLY A 94 -5.80 4.87 6.85
CA GLY A 94 -4.71 5.21 5.93
C GLY A 94 -3.64 4.12 5.89
N MET A 95 -3.20 3.63 7.05
CA MET A 95 -2.21 2.55 7.13
C MET A 95 -2.74 1.25 6.52
N ALA A 96 -3.99 0.89 6.82
CA ALA A 96 -4.67 -0.26 6.22
C ALA A 96 -4.69 -0.16 4.68
N THR A 97 -4.89 1.05 4.16
CA THR A 97 -4.87 1.32 2.71
C THR A 97 -3.48 1.11 2.13
N LEU A 98 -2.42 1.59 2.79
CA LEU A 98 -1.04 1.41 2.32
C LEU A 98 -0.66 -0.07 2.22
N PHE A 99 -0.98 -0.87 3.25
CA PHE A 99 -0.74 -2.31 3.20
C PHE A 99 -1.56 -2.99 2.10
N ALA A 100 -2.83 -2.60 1.94
CA ALA A 100 -3.69 -3.16 0.89
C ALA A 100 -3.17 -2.85 -0.52
N GLU A 101 -2.75 -1.62 -0.79
CA GLU A 101 -2.15 -1.23 -2.08
C GLU A 101 -0.85 -2.00 -2.35
N GLU A 102 -0.01 -2.22 -1.33
CA GLU A 102 1.23 -2.97 -1.51
C GLU A 102 0.96 -4.44 -1.87
N ILE A 103 -0.06 -5.07 -1.29
CA ILE A 103 -0.55 -6.40 -1.69
C ILE A 103 -1.02 -6.38 -3.16
N ILE A 104 -1.81 -5.37 -3.54
CA ILE A 104 -2.35 -5.24 -4.90
C ILE A 104 -1.20 -5.12 -5.91
N GLU A 105 -0.23 -4.25 -5.67
CA GLU A 105 0.92 -4.06 -6.55
C GLU A 105 1.79 -5.31 -6.63
N ALA A 106 2.08 -5.96 -5.50
CA ALA A 106 2.82 -7.22 -5.48
C ALA A 106 2.11 -8.33 -6.29
N CYS A 107 0.78 -8.41 -6.20
CA CYS A 107 0.00 -9.35 -7.01
C CYS A 107 0.02 -8.99 -8.51
N LYS A 108 -0.04 -7.70 -8.86
CA LYS A 108 0.07 -7.22 -10.25
C LYS A 108 1.40 -7.62 -10.90
N TYR A 109 2.50 -7.60 -10.16
CA TYR A 109 3.79 -8.13 -10.65
C TYR A 109 3.74 -9.62 -11.03
N LEU A 110 2.85 -10.42 -10.42
CA LEU A 110 2.77 -11.87 -10.64
C LEU A 110 1.75 -12.29 -11.72
N ILE A 111 0.56 -11.68 -11.71
CA ILE A 111 -0.57 -12.05 -12.60
C ILE A 111 -0.96 -10.96 -13.60
N GLY A 112 -0.36 -9.77 -13.48
CA GLY A 112 -0.58 -8.65 -14.39
C GLY A 112 -1.79 -7.77 -14.04
N PRO A 113 -1.88 -6.58 -14.65
CA PRO A 113 -0.87 -5.99 -15.55
C PRO A 113 0.41 -5.62 -14.79
N ASN A 114 1.56 -5.73 -15.45
CA ASN A 114 2.83 -5.35 -14.83
C ASN A 114 2.83 -3.83 -14.57
N PRO A 115 3.07 -3.36 -13.34
CA PRO A 115 3.11 -1.93 -13.03
C PRO A 115 4.24 -1.16 -13.74
N ALA A 116 5.29 -1.86 -14.19
CA ALA A 116 6.36 -1.30 -14.99
C ALA A 116 6.10 -1.57 -16.49
N ASP A 117 5.73 -0.52 -17.23
CA ASP A 117 5.43 -0.57 -18.67
C ASP A 117 5.67 0.79 -19.34
N ASP A 118 6.53 0.83 -20.36
CA ASP A 118 6.93 2.04 -21.12
C ASP A 118 7.39 3.21 -20.21
N ILE A 119 6.53 4.22 -20.04
CA ILE A 119 6.80 5.39 -19.19
C ILE A 119 6.55 5.14 -17.69
N TRP A 120 5.92 4.02 -17.33
CA TRP A 120 5.63 3.65 -15.95
C TRP A 120 6.80 2.86 -15.34
N LEU A 121 7.32 3.36 -14.22
CA LEU A 121 8.50 2.79 -13.57
C LEU A 121 8.19 1.59 -12.64
N GLY A 122 6.95 1.50 -12.15
CA GLY A 122 6.58 0.54 -11.10
C GLY A 122 7.26 0.83 -9.75
N ALA A 123 7.56 -0.23 -9.00
CA ALA A 123 8.26 -0.18 -7.73
C ALA A 123 9.67 0.39 -7.87
N ALA A 124 10.07 1.23 -6.90
CA ALA A 124 11.37 1.89 -6.91
C ALA A 124 12.52 0.93 -6.54
N ASP A 125 13.60 0.99 -7.30
CA ASP A 125 14.83 0.22 -7.08
C ASP A 125 15.64 0.80 -5.90
N ASP A 126 16.15 -0.07 -5.01
CA ASP A 126 17.00 0.31 -3.88
C ASP A 126 18.27 1.07 -4.33
N VAL A 127 18.83 0.73 -5.50
CA VAL A 127 19.99 1.41 -6.07
C VAL A 127 19.67 2.88 -6.36
N ILE A 128 18.50 3.14 -6.95
CA ILE A 128 18.04 4.49 -7.27
C ILE A 128 17.78 5.26 -5.97
N LEU A 129 17.14 4.64 -4.98
CA LEU A 129 16.89 5.26 -3.68
C LEU A 129 18.19 5.67 -2.98
N ARG A 130 19.24 4.84 -3.05
CA ARG A 130 20.57 5.17 -2.49
C ARG A 130 21.27 6.29 -3.25
N GLU A 131 21.21 6.27 -4.58
CA GLU A 131 21.82 7.31 -5.43
C GLU A 131 21.16 8.67 -5.19
N ARG A 132 19.82 8.72 -5.17
CA ARG A 132 19.07 9.96 -4.90
C ARG A 132 19.16 10.40 -3.45
N GLY A 133 19.40 9.47 -2.52
CA GLY A 133 19.53 9.73 -1.10
C GLY A 133 20.56 10.82 -0.75
N ILE A 134 21.69 10.88 -1.46
CA ILE A 134 22.72 11.89 -1.17
C ILE A 134 22.23 13.32 -1.42
N GLN A 135 21.36 13.49 -2.42
CA GLN A 135 20.80 14.79 -2.80
C GLN A 135 19.83 15.33 -1.74
N PHE A 136 19.18 14.43 -0.97
CA PHE A 136 18.35 14.83 0.16
C PHE A 136 19.18 15.20 1.39
N VAL A 137 20.36 14.60 1.55
CA VAL A 137 21.26 14.87 2.70
C VAL A 137 22.01 16.19 2.51
N ASP A 138 22.49 16.47 1.29
CA ASP A 138 23.22 17.71 0.98
C ASP A 138 22.31 18.91 0.67
N GLY A 139 20.99 18.67 0.57
CA GLY A 139 19.98 19.70 0.33
C GLY A 139 19.84 20.12 -1.13
N THR A 140 20.54 19.48 -2.07
CA THR A 140 20.38 19.70 -3.52
C THR A 140 18.96 19.36 -3.97
N ALA A 141 18.37 18.32 -3.38
CA ALA A 141 16.95 18.01 -3.48
C ALA A 141 16.23 18.45 -2.18
N PRO A 142 15.48 19.57 -2.17
CA PRO A 142 14.85 20.08 -0.96
C PRO A 142 13.66 19.24 -0.47
N GLY A 143 13.15 18.33 -1.31
CA GLY A 143 12.00 17.48 -1.04
C GLY A 143 11.55 16.73 -2.30
N PHE A 144 10.42 16.02 -2.21
CA PHE A 144 9.79 15.36 -3.35
C PHE A 144 8.33 15.78 -3.46
N ALA A 145 7.79 15.75 -4.69
CA ALA A 145 6.39 16.06 -4.97
C ALA A 145 5.69 14.82 -5.51
N ALA A 146 4.81 14.22 -4.71
CA ALA A 146 3.92 13.14 -5.14
C ALA A 146 2.65 13.75 -5.75
N ILE A 147 2.59 13.83 -7.07
CA ILE A 147 1.44 14.37 -7.81
C ILE A 147 0.57 13.20 -8.28
N ALA A 148 -0.68 13.17 -7.82
CA ALA A 148 -1.66 12.16 -8.21
C ALA A 148 -2.95 12.82 -8.71
N GLY A 149 -3.57 12.24 -9.74
CA GLY A 149 -4.77 12.76 -10.38
C GLY A 149 -4.48 13.34 -11.77
N ALA A 150 -5.32 14.29 -12.20
CA ALA A 150 -5.20 14.97 -13.48
C ALA A 150 -5.44 16.47 -13.28
N ALA A 151 -4.58 17.30 -13.88
CA ALA A 151 -4.80 18.74 -13.98
C ALA A 151 -6.01 19.03 -14.89
N PRO A 152 -6.73 20.14 -14.67
CA PRO A 152 -7.85 20.52 -15.52
C PRO A 152 -7.42 20.86 -16.96
N ASP A 153 -6.19 21.35 -17.14
CA ASP A 153 -5.55 21.72 -18.41
C ASP A 153 -4.02 21.57 -18.35
#